data_AF-A0A3C1D7D1-F1
#
_entry.id   AF-A0A3C1D7D1-F1
#
_cell.length_a   1.000
_cell.length_b   1.000
_cell.length_c   1.000
_cell.angle_alpha   90.00
_cell.angle_beta   90.00
_cell.angle_gamma   90.00
#
_symmetry.space_group_name_H-M   'P 1'
#
loop_
_entity.id
_entity.type
_entity.pdbx_description
1 polymer ?
#
loop_
_entity_poly.entity_id
_entity_poly.type
_entity_poly.pdbx_seq_one_letter_code
_entity_poly.pdbx_strand_id
1 'polypeptide(L)' 'RDSQKAIIIGKKGSRLARVGAAAREQIEPLLGSRVFLSLHVKVAKDWQRDPKQLGRLGF' A
#
# COMPACT_ATOMS: atom_id res chain seq x y z
N ARG A 1 -3.24 -12.96 -3.27
CA ARG A 1 -3.98 -14.03 -2.55
C ARG A 1 -4.80 -13.40 -1.43
N ASP A 2 -6.00 -13.88 -1.13
CA ASP A 2 -6.91 -13.21 -0.16
C ASP A 2 -6.36 -13.19 1.27
N SER A 3 -5.64 -14.25 1.68
CA SER A 3 -4.98 -14.29 2.99
C SER A 3 -3.99 -13.13 3.21
N GLN A 4 -3.34 -12.64 2.14
CA GLN A 4 -2.41 -11.52 2.22
C GLN A 4 -3.12 -10.21 2.55
N LYS A 5 -4.37 -10.03 2.11
CA LYS A 5 -5.15 -8.81 2.41
C LYS A 5 -5.33 -8.63 3.91
N ALA A 6 -5.73 -9.68 4.62
CA ALA A 6 -5.89 -9.64 6.07
C ALA A 6 -4.55 -9.38 6.78
N ILE A 7 -3.46 -10.00 6.31
CA ILE A 7 -2.12 -9.79 6.87
C ILE A 7 -1.66 -8.33 6.73
N ILE A 8 -1.87 -7.72 5.56
CA ILE A 8 -1.48 -6.33 5.29
C ILE A 8 -2.31 -5.35 6.13
N ILE A 9 -3.62 -5.57 6.25
CA ILE A 9 -4.50 -4.74 7.06
C ILE A 9 -4.13 -4.86 8.55
N GLY A 10 -3.91 -6.08 9.02
CA GLY A 10 -3.65 -6.39 10.43
C GLY A 10 -4.90 -6.27 11.31
N LYS A 11 -4.78 -6.70 12.57
CA LYS A 11 -5.88 -6.65 13.55
C LYS A 11 -6.35 -5.20 13.71
N LYS A 12 -7.64 -4.94 13.47
CA LYS A 12 -8.25 -3.60 13.51
C LYS A 12 -7.51 -2.55 12.64
N GLY A 13 -6.87 -2.95 11.55
CA GLY A 13 -6.15 -2.02 10.66
C GLY A 13 -4.78 -1.56 11.18
N SER A 14 -4.30 -2.11 12.30
CA SER A 14 -3.06 -1.67 12.97
C SER A 14 -1.82 -1.70 12.06
N ARG A 15 -1.68 -2.72 11.21
CA ARG A 15 -0.52 -2.80 10.32
C ARG A 15 -0.60 -1.76 9.21
N LEU A 16 -1.77 -1.58 8.60
CA LEU A 16 -1.97 -0.57 7.55
C LEU A 16 -1.76 0.85 8.09
N ALA A 17 -2.23 1.13 9.30
CA ALA A 17 -2.00 2.42 9.97
C ALA A 17 -0.51 2.71 10.18
N ARG A 18 0.27 1.71 10.62
CA ARG A 18 1.72 1.84 10.77
C ARG A 18 2.43 2.09 9.44
N VAL A 19 2.04 1.39 8.37
CA VAL A 19 2.59 1.62 7.03
C VAL A 19 2.29 3.04 6.56
N GLY A 20 1.05 3.51 6.74
CA GLY A 20 0.66 4.88 6.38
C GLY A 20 1.42 5.93 7.17
N ALA A 21 1.61 5.73 8.47
CA ALA A 21 2.38 6.64 9.32
C ALA A 21 3.86 6.74 8.87
N ALA A 22 4.52 5.60 8.66
CA ALA A 22 5.91 5.55 8.21
C ALA A 22 6.09 6.14 6.81
N ALA A 23 5.16 5.87 5.89
CA ALA A 23 5.19 6.47 4.56
C ALA A 23 5.02 7.99 4.61
N ARG A 24 4.07 8.49 5.42
CA ARG A 24 3.85 9.94 5.59
C ARG A 24 5.07 10.64 6.17
N GLU A 25 5.73 10.05 7.17
CA GLU A 25 6.96 10.57 7.76
C GLU A 25 8.09 10.76 6.73
N GLN A 26 8.15 9.90 5.71
CA GLN A 26 9.12 10.02 4.62
C GLN A 26 8.66 10.99 3.52
N ILE A 27 7.35 11.08 3.25
CA ILE A 27 6.79 11.91 2.17
C ILE A 27 6.76 13.40 2.55
N GLU A 28 6.37 13.73 3.79
CA GLU A 28 6.21 15.13 4.22
C GLU A 28 7.49 15.98 4.06
N PRO A 29 8.70 15.48 4.40
CA PRO A 29 9.94 16.22 4.17
C PRO A 29 10.26 16.45 2.68
N LEU A 30 9.89 15.52 1.81
CA LEU A 30 10.12 15.63 0.37
C LEU A 30 9.22 16.69 -0.27
N LEU A 31 8.01 16.89 0.28
CA LEU A 31 7.01 17.84 -0.23
C LEU A 31 6.97 19.15 0.56
N GLY A 32 7.65 19.25 1.70
CA GLY A 32 7.66 20.42 2.58
C GLY A 32 6.29 20.79 3.15
N SER A 33 5.33 19.86 3.17
CA SER A 33 3.96 20.12 3.59
C SER A 33 3.33 18.91 4.26
N ARG A 34 2.27 19.14 5.05
CA ARG A 34 1.50 18.06 5.67
C ARG A 34 0.69 17.30 4.61
N VAL A 35 0.66 15.98 4.72
CA VAL A 35 -0.02 15.12 3.74
C VAL A 35 -1.05 14.23 4.43
N PHE A 36 -2.23 14.12 3.82
CA PHE A 36 -3.20 13.09 4.16
C PHE A 36 -3.08 11.92 3.17
N LEU A 37 -2.70 10.74 3.67
CA LEU A 37 -2.52 9.54 2.85
C LEU A 37 -3.69 8.57 3.04
N SER A 38 -4.49 8.37 2.00
CA SER A 38 -5.59 7.40 1.98
C SER A 38 -5.16 6.10 1.31
N LEU A 39 -5.06 5.02 2.09
CA LEU A 39 -4.57 3.71 1.64
C LEU A 39 -5.68 2.67 1.56
N HIS A 40 -5.74 1.93 0.45
CA HIS A 40 -6.70 0.86 0.22
C HIS A 40 -6.01 -0.43 -0.23
N VAL A 41 -6.35 -1.55 0.41
CA VAL A 41 -5.79 -2.86 0.07
C VAL A 41 -6.73 -3.61 -0.87
N LYS A 42 -6.26 -3.89 -2.09
CA LYS A 42 -6.95 -4.71 -3.09
C LYS A 42 -6.13 -5.97 -3.39
N VAL A 43 -6.83 -7.06 -3.71
CA VAL A 43 -6.20 -8.30 -4.17
C VAL A 43 -6.30 -8.34 -5.69
N ALA A 44 -5.15 -8.39 -6.36
CA ALA A 44 -5.07 -8.78 -7.76
C ALA A 44 -4.59 -10.24 -7.82
N LYS A 45 -5.34 -11.12 -8.47
CA LYS A 45 -4.99 -12.54 -8.58
C LYS A 45 -3.87 -12.69 -9.62
N ASP A 46 -2.82 -13.42 -9.27
CA ASP A 46 -1.69 -13.78 -10.14
C ASP A 46 -1.04 -12.62 -10.92
N TRP A 47 -1.14 -11.38 -10.40
CA TRP A 47 -0.68 -10.17 -11.09
C TRP A 47 0.80 -10.18 -11.46
N GLN A 48 1.63 -10.89 -10.69
CA GLN A 48 3.06 -11.04 -10.96
C GLN A 48 3.36 -11.82 -12.25
N ARG A 49 2.38 -12.59 -12.76
CA ARG A 49 2.50 -13.36 -14.00
C ARG A 49 1.83 -12.70 -15.19
N ASP A 50 1.20 -11.54 -15.00
CA ASP A 50 0.51 -10.79 -16.05
C ASP A 50 1.37 -9.58 -16.46
N PRO A 51 2.00 -9.61 -17.65
CA PRO A 51 2.81 -8.49 -18.15
C PRO A 51 2.05 -7.16 -18.20
N LYS A 52 0.74 -7.18 -18.44
CA LYS A 52 -0.08 -5.96 -18.46
C LYS A 52 -0.22 -5.36 -17.06
N GLN A 53 -0.33 -6.19 -16.03
CA GLN A 53 -0.40 -5.74 -14.64
C GLN A 53 0.95 -5.20 -14.17
N LEU A 54 2.04 -5.87 -14.53
CA LEU A 54 3.40 -5.41 -14.23
C LEU A 54 3.65 -4.02 -14.81
N GLY A 55 3.38 -3.82 -16.10
CA GLY A 55 3.53 -2.51 -16.74
C GLY A 55 2.64 -1.43 -16.12
N ARG A 56 1.40 -1.77 -15.72
CA ARG A 56 0.52 -0.82 -15.01
C ARG A 56 1.05 -0.42 -13.62
N LEU A 57 1.74 -1.33 -12.93
CA LEU A 57 2.30 -1.10 -11.60
C LEU A 57 3.68 -0.44 -11.63
N GLY A 58 4.25 -0.25 -12.82
CA GLY A 58 5.57 0.36 -13.01
C GLY A 58 6.74 -0.60 -12.78
N PHE A 59 6.52 -1.91 -12.91
CA PHE A 59 7.56 -2.94 -12.92
C PHE A 59 8.00 -3.29 -14.35
#